data_AF-A0A2I0CWQ9-F1
#
_entry.id   AF-A0A2I0CWQ9-F1
#
_cell.length_a   1.000
_cell.length_b   1.000
_cell.length_c   1.000
_cell.angle_alpha   90.00
_cell.angle_beta   90.00
_cell.angle_gamma   90.00
#
_symmetry.space_group_name_H-M   'P 1'
#
loop_
_entity.id
_entity.type
_entity.pdbx_description
1 polymer ?
#
loop_
_entity_poly.entity_id
_entity_poly.type
_entity_poly.pdbx_seq_one_letter_code
_entity_poly.pdbx_strand_id
1 'polypeptide(L)'
;MHQDDSRRNDAGTVAGIDLGSTQIKAVIYNGSSYVAGMTDASWDVEATALALLLKTSSDAGLSAPPKIIATTGYGRRCLKIATLTCTEIAAHAKGAFHLVPGCQFVIDIGGQDAKGIRLSAEGYVEDFVMNDKCAAGTGRFLSNMGRALGVPVEQFGSPASRAEPHRINAMCTVFAESEVISLLHQGVSRDAIIAGLHASIARRTVSMVAALNPEFPVVFTEGVAHNSDITQRIS
;
A
#
# COMPACT_ATOMS: atom_id res chain seq x y z
N MET A 1 3.57 -35.15 34.33
CA MET A 1 2.75 -35.32 33.12
C MET A 1 2.46 -33.92 32.61
N HIS A 2 3.27 -33.47 31.64
CA HIS A 2 3.24 -32.11 31.11
C HIS A 2 1.99 -31.88 30.27
N GLN A 3 1.52 -30.64 30.33
CA GLN A 3 0.26 -30.10 29.82
C GLN A 3 0.07 -30.34 28.32
N ASP A 4 -1.14 -30.74 27.93
CA ASP A 4 -1.63 -30.66 26.56
C ASP A 4 -2.54 -29.42 26.45
N ASP A 5 -1.91 -28.27 26.20
CA ASP A 5 -2.52 -26.94 26.03
C ASP A 5 -2.81 -26.64 24.54
N SER A 6 -2.98 -27.69 23.72
CA SER A 6 -3.04 -27.61 22.25
C SER A 6 -4.41 -27.23 21.69
N ARG A 7 -5.43 -26.98 22.53
CA ARG A 7 -6.72 -26.42 22.11
C ARG A 7 -6.79 -24.93 22.40
N ARG A 8 -5.87 -24.15 21.82
CA ARG A 8 -6.06 -22.70 21.76
C ARG A 8 -7.30 -22.41 20.93
N ASN A 9 -8.08 -21.48 21.45
CA ASN A 9 -9.46 -21.18 21.10
C ASN A 9 -9.62 -20.70 19.64
N ASP A 10 -9.83 -21.61 18.69
CA ASP A 10 -10.12 -21.30 17.27
C ASP A 10 -11.39 -20.45 17.05
N ALA A 11 -12.22 -20.28 18.09
CA ALA A 11 -13.52 -19.61 18.02
C ALA A 11 -13.45 -18.08 17.85
N GLY A 12 -12.26 -17.46 17.89
CA GLY A 12 -12.06 -16.02 17.74
C GLY A 12 -11.11 -15.61 16.62
N THR A 13 -10.62 -16.56 15.83
CA THR A 13 -9.60 -16.28 14.81
C THR A 13 -10.23 -15.87 13.49
N VAL A 14 -9.74 -14.79 12.89
CA VAL A 14 -10.19 -14.28 11.59
C VAL A 14 -9.01 -13.97 10.68
N ALA A 15 -9.23 -14.04 9.36
CA ALA A 15 -8.26 -13.66 8.35
C ALA A 15 -8.75 -12.48 7.52
N GLY A 16 -7.85 -11.56 7.20
CA GLY A 16 -8.02 -10.54 6.17
C GLY A 16 -7.01 -10.76 5.05
N ILE A 17 -7.45 -10.72 3.79
CA ILE A 17 -6.58 -10.82 2.62
C ILE A 17 -6.85 -9.64 1.69
N ASP A 18 -5.82 -8.85 1.42
CA ASP A 18 -5.81 -7.84 0.38
C ASP A 18 -5.17 -8.41 -0.89
N LEU A 19 -5.99 -8.65 -1.91
CA LEU A 19 -5.56 -9.16 -3.21
C LEU A 19 -5.26 -7.97 -4.15
N GLY A 20 -4.17 -7.27 -3.86
CA GLY A 20 -3.71 -6.11 -4.65
C GLY A 20 -3.14 -6.49 -6.01
N SER A 21 -2.99 -5.48 -6.87
CA SER A 21 -2.48 -5.65 -8.25
C SER A 21 -0.99 -5.97 -8.34
N THR A 22 -0.23 -5.63 -7.29
CA THR A 22 1.24 -5.77 -7.25
C THR A 22 1.65 -6.73 -6.14
N GLN A 23 0.96 -6.68 -5.00
CA GLN A 23 1.22 -7.51 -3.84
C GLN A 23 -0.09 -8.03 -3.27
N ILE A 24 -0.05 -9.27 -2.79
CA ILE A 24 -1.12 -9.87 -1.99
C ILE A 24 -0.63 -9.88 -0.54
N LYS A 25 -1.48 -9.40 0.37
CA LYS A 25 -1.20 -9.36 1.81
C LYS A 25 -2.23 -10.19 2.55
N ALA A 26 -1.80 -10.87 3.60
CA ALA A 26 -2.65 -11.62 4.50
C ALA A 26 -2.34 -11.24 5.95
N VAL A 27 -3.39 -11.11 6.75
CA VAL A 27 -3.30 -10.89 8.20
C VAL A 27 -4.21 -11.89 8.89
N ILE A 28 -3.68 -12.58 9.88
CA ILE A 28 -4.42 -13.44 10.81
C ILE A 28 -4.50 -12.71 12.14
N TYR A 29 -5.72 -12.54 12.66
CA TYR A 29 -5.96 -12.05 14.01
C TYR A 29 -6.48 -13.21 14.86
N ASN A 30 -5.76 -13.56 15.93
CA ASN A 30 -6.09 -14.69 16.81
C ASN A 30 -6.83 -14.28 18.10
N GLY A 31 -7.42 -13.08 18.12
CA GLY A 31 -8.07 -12.50 19.30
C GLY A 31 -7.14 -11.70 20.21
N SER A 32 -5.83 -11.71 19.98
CA SER A 32 -4.87 -10.96 20.81
C SER A 32 -3.73 -10.32 20.03
N SER A 33 -3.29 -10.94 18.94
CA SER A 33 -2.17 -10.49 18.11
C SER A 33 -2.47 -10.64 16.64
N TYR A 34 -1.71 -9.91 15.83
CA TYR A 34 -1.71 -10.03 14.38
C TYR A 34 -0.48 -10.80 13.90
N VAL A 35 -0.68 -11.70 12.93
CA VAL A 35 0.39 -12.31 12.15
C VAL A 35 0.17 -11.94 10.70
N ALA A 36 1.15 -11.29 10.08
CA ALA A 36 1.05 -10.78 8.73
C ALA A 36 2.01 -11.49 7.77
N GLY A 37 1.59 -11.64 6.53
CA GLY A 37 2.41 -12.13 5.43
C GLY A 37 2.11 -11.35 4.15
N MET A 38 3.09 -11.33 3.24
CA MET A 38 2.96 -10.68 1.95
C MET A 38 3.71 -11.48 0.89
N THR A 39 3.22 -11.42 -0.35
CA THR A 39 3.88 -11.95 -1.54
C THR A 39 3.54 -11.06 -2.74
N ASP A 40 4.37 -11.11 -3.78
CA ASP A 40 4.03 -10.48 -5.05
C ASP A 40 2.81 -11.15 -5.69
N ALA A 41 1.97 -10.35 -6.31
CA ALA A 41 0.85 -10.86 -7.09
C ALA A 41 1.36 -11.59 -8.33
N SER A 42 0.71 -12.70 -8.68
CA SER A 42 1.03 -13.48 -9.88
C SER A 42 -0.17 -13.55 -10.83
N TRP A 43 0.01 -14.21 -11.97
CA TRP A 43 -1.08 -14.45 -12.92
C TRP A 43 -2.19 -15.34 -12.32
N ASP A 44 -1.85 -16.23 -11.39
CA ASP A 44 -2.80 -17.06 -10.66
C ASP A 44 -3.05 -16.48 -9.27
N VAL A 45 -3.89 -15.45 -9.23
CA VAL A 45 -4.22 -14.68 -8.02
C VAL A 45 -4.84 -15.57 -6.94
N GLU A 46 -5.72 -16.52 -7.32
CA GLU A 46 -6.38 -17.42 -6.37
C GLU A 46 -5.37 -18.37 -5.71
N ALA A 47 -4.53 -19.04 -6.51
CA ALA A 47 -3.52 -19.96 -5.97
C ALA A 47 -2.51 -19.22 -5.08
N THR A 48 -2.08 -18.02 -5.51
CA THR A 48 -1.12 -17.20 -4.75
C THR A 48 -1.72 -16.75 -3.41
N ALA A 49 -2.97 -16.28 -3.41
CA ALA A 49 -3.65 -15.88 -2.17
C ALA A 49 -3.90 -17.06 -1.23
N LEU A 50 -4.27 -18.22 -1.75
CA LEU A 50 -4.46 -19.44 -0.96
C LEU A 50 -3.13 -19.89 -0.33
N ALA A 51 -2.05 -19.93 -1.11
CA ALA A 51 -0.73 -20.28 -0.60
C ALA A 51 -0.26 -19.32 0.51
N LEU A 52 -0.48 -18.01 0.32
CA LEU A 52 -0.17 -17.01 1.34
C LEU A 52 -1.01 -17.23 2.60
N LEU A 53 -2.33 -17.43 2.47
CA LEU A 53 -3.21 -17.68 3.61
C LEU A 53 -2.78 -18.90 4.42
N LEU A 54 -2.46 -20.01 3.74
CA LEU A 54 -2.01 -21.23 4.40
C LEU A 54 -0.69 -21.01 5.13
N LYS A 55 0.27 -20.34 4.48
CA LYS A 55 1.55 -19.99 5.10
C LYS A 55 1.35 -19.10 6.33
N THR A 56 0.60 -18.00 6.21
CA THR A 56 0.38 -17.07 7.33
C THR A 56 -0.43 -17.72 8.47
N SER A 57 -1.36 -18.63 8.15
CA SER A 57 -2.08 -19.42 9.16
C SER A 57 -1.13 -20.35 9.93
N SER A 58 -0.22 -21.02 9.22
CA SER A 58 0.83 -21.84 9.84
C SER A 58 1.80 -21.00 10.68
N ASP A 59 2.22 -19.83 10.19
CA ASP A 59 3.06 -18.88 10.93
C ASP A 59 2.34 -18.38 12.20
N ALA A 60 1.01 -18.34 12.19
CA ALA A 60 0.16 -18.03 13.35
C ALA A 60 -0.09 -19.24 14.29
N GLY A 61 0.48 -20.41 13.99
CA GLY A 61 0.33 -21.63 14.78
C GLY A 61 -1.00 -22.37 14.57
N LEU A 62 -1.72 -22.06 13.49
CA LEU A 62 -2.98 -22.73 13.16
C LEU A 62 -2.74 -23.96 12.28
N SER A 63 -3.48 -25.02 12.53
CA SER A 63 -3.44 -26.25 11.71
C SER A 63 -4.28 -26.14 10.43
N ALA A 64 -5.18 -25.16 10.36
CA ALA A 64 -6.02 -24.85 9.21
C ALA A 64 -6.30 -23.34 9.12
N PRO A 65 -6.70 -22.82 7.95
CA PRO A 65 -7.14 -21.43 7.83
C PRO A 65 -8.33 -21.09 8.75
N PRO A 66 -8.44 -19.83 9.21
CA PRO A 66 -9.61 -19.39 9.96
C PRO A 66 -10.92 -19.56 9.19
N LYS A 67 -12.02 -19.79 9.92
CA LYS A 67 -13.36 -19.96 9.30
C LYS A 67 -13.92 -18.67 8.70
N ILE A 68 -13.52 -17.52 9.24
CA ILE A 68 -13.94 -16.20 8.77
C ILE A 68 -12.78 -15.59 8.01
N ILE A 69 -12.94 -15.47 6.70
CA ILE A 69 -11.96 -14.90 5.78
C ILE A 69 -12.61 -13.72 5.07
N ALA A 70 -12.08 -12.52 5.29
CA ALA A 70 -12.48 -11.31 4.60
C ALA A 70 -11.48 -10.98 3.49
N THR A 71 -11.97 -10.67 2.29
CA THR A 71 -11.13 -10.27 1.16
C THR A 71 -11.37 -8.83 0.73
N THR A 72 -10.31 -8.19 0.23
CA THR A 72 -10.32 -6.84 -0.34
C THR A 72 -9.33 -6.72 -1.52
N GLY A 73 -9.22 -5.53 -2.11
CA GLY A 73 -8.36 -5.24 -3.25
C GLY A 73 -8.96 -5.55 -4.62
N TYR A 74 -8.13 -5.48 -5.65
CA TYR A 74 -8.47 -5.72 -7.05
C TYR A 74 -9.01 -7.15 -7.27
N GLY A 75 -8.30 -8.14 -6.71
CA GLY A 75 -8.62 -9.55 -6.81
C GLY A 75 -9.60 -10.05 -5.76
N ARG A 76 -10.31 -9.17 -5.03
CA ARG A 76 -11.12 -9.55 -3.85
C ARG A 76 -12.14 -10.67 -4.07
N ARG A 77 -12.57 -10.90 -5.31
CA ARG A 77 -13.53 -11.96 -5.68
C ARG A 77 -12.88 -13.25 -6.18
N CYS A 78 -11.55 -13.31 -6.26
CA CYS A 78 -10.81 -14.46 -6.81
C CYS A 78 -10.70 -15.61 -5.81
N LEU A 79 -10.61 -15.33 -4.51
CA LEU A 79 -10.45 -16.36 -3.48
C LEU A 79 -11.82 -16.96 -3.10
N LYS A 80 -12.14 -18.15 -3.61
CA LYS A 80 -13.47 -18.77 -3.46
C LYS A 80 -13.85 -19.14 -2.02
N ILE A 81 -12.86 -19.36 -1.15
CA ILE A 81 -13.08 -19.70 0.26
C ILE A 81 -13.36 -18.48 1.15
N ALA A 82 -13.36 -17.26 0.58
CA ALA A 82 -13.67 -16.06 1.32
C ALA A 82 -15.12 -16.06 1.82
N THR A 83 -15.31 -15.74 3.10
CA THR A 83 -16.61 -15.62 3.74
C THR A 83 -17.24 -14.25 3.49
N LEU A 84 -16.40 -13.22 3.37
CA LEU A 84 -16.80 -11.83 3.25
C LEU A 84 -15.91 -11.13 2.22
N THR A 85 -16.47 -10.15 1.53
CA THR A 85 -15.73 -9.32 0.58
C THR A 85 -16.11 -7.86 0.80
N CYS A 86 -15.12 -6.97 0.81
CA CYS A 86 -15.32 -5.53 0.93
C CYS A 86 -14.45 -4.76 -0.08
N THR A 87 -14.72 -3.47 -0.26
CA THR A 87 -13.85 -2.62 -1.08
C THR A 87 -12.58 -2.28 -0.32
N GLU A 88 -11.49 -2.02 -1.03
CA GLU A 88 -10.24 -1.53 -0.43
C GLU A 88 -10.43 -0.20 0.28
N ILE A 89 -11.26 0.69 -0.26
CA ILE A 89 -11.63 1.95 0.40
C ILE A 89 -12.21 1.69 1.80
N ALA A 90 -13.16 0.76 1.92
CA ALA A 90 -13.76 0.42 3.21
C ALA A 90 -12.77 -0.32 4.13
N ALA A 91 -11.91 -1.18 3.58
CA ALA A 91 -10.90 -1.91 4.34
C ALA A 91 -9.83 -0.96 4.92
N HIS A 92 -9.30 -0.05 4.11
CA HIS A 92 -8.32 0.96 4.53
C HIS A 92 -8.93 1.96 5.52
N ALA A 93 -10.16 2.42 5.28
CA ALA A 93 -10.89 3.26 6.24
C ALA A 93 -11.01 2.60 7.62
N LYS A 94 -11.52 1.37 7.66
CA LYS A 94 -11.68 0.61 8.91
C LYS A 94 -10.34 0.30 9.57
N GLY A 95 -9.35 -0.11 8.80
CA GLY A 95 -8.01 -0.42 9.30
C GLY A 95 -7.32 0.80 9.90
N ALA A 96 -7.36 1.94 9.19
CA ALA A 96 -6.79 3.20 9.65
C ALA A 96 -7.47 3.70 10.92
N PHE A 97 -8.80 3.73 10.96
CA PHE A 97 -9.55 4.16 12.14
C PHE A 97 -9.35 3.23 13.35
N HIS A 98 -9.23 1.92 13.11
CA HIS A 98 -8.96 0.94 14.16
C HIS A 98 -7.56 1.10 14.78
N LEU A 99 -6.54 1.35 13.95
CA LEU A 99 -5.15 1.49 14.39
C LEU A 99 -4.82 2.89 14.90
N VAL A 100 -5.48 3.91 14.37
CA VAL A 100 -5.30 5.32 14.72
C VAL A 100 -6.68 5.91 15.07
N PRO A 101 -7.09 5.82 16.36
CA PRO A 101 -8.37 6.37 16.81
C PRO A 101 -8.49 7.85 16.47
N GLY A 102 -9.61 8.22 15.86
CA GLY A 102 -9.88 9.60 15.43
C GLY A 102 -9.26 9.95 14.08
N CYS A 103 -8.70 9.00 13.31
CA CYS A 103 -8.28 9.23 11.92
C CYS A 103 -9.43 9.84 11.11
N GLN A 104 -9.14 10.95 10.42
CA GLN A 104 -10.11 11.70 9.61
C GLN A 104 -9.85 11.57 8.10
N PHE A 105 -8.63 11.18 7.73
CA PHE A 105 -8.27 11.04 6.32
C PHE A 105 -7.25 9.93 6.10
N VAL A 106 -7.40 9.20 4.99
CA VAL A 106 -6.43 8.19 4.54
C VAL A 106 -5.89 8.57 3.18
N ILE A 107 -4.57 8.54 3.03
CA ILE A 107 -3.87 8.66 1.75
C ILE A 107 -3.26 7.30 1.43
N ASP A 108 -3.86 6.62 0.47
CA ASP A 108 -3.46 5.29 0.02
C ASP A 108 -2.68 5.41 -1.29
N ILE A 109 -1.39 5.03 -1.32
CA ILE A 109 -0.58 5.09 -2.54
C ILE A 109 -0.01 3.70 -2.85
N GLY A 110 -0.77 2.97 -3.66
CA GLY A 110 -0.47 1.61 -4.09
C GLY A 110 0.47 1.54 -5.29
N GLY A 111 0.59 0.32 -5.83
CA GLY A 111 1.40 0.06 -7.03
C GLY A 111 0.79 0.65 -8.30
N GLN A 112 -0.52 0.55 -8.50
CA GLN A 112 -1.18 0.95 -9.75
C GLN A 112 -2.10 2.17 -9.62
N ASP A 113 -2.54 2.50 -8.42
CA ASP A 113 -3.42 3.62 -8.15
C ASP A 113 -3.01 4.40 -6.89
N ALA A 114 -3.67 5.52 -6.66
CA ALA A 114 -3.63 6.26 -5.41
C ALA A 114 -5.04 6.73 -5.03
N LYS A 115 -5.34 6.86 -3.74
CA LYS A 115 -6.66 7.23 -3.21
C LYS A 115 -6.52 8.22 -2.05
N GLY A 116 -7.48 9.13 -1.96
CA GLY A 116 -7.74 9.93 -0.76
C GLY A 116 -9.11 9.54 -0.23
N ILE A 117 -9.23 9.27 1.06
CA ILE A 117 -10.46 8.78 1.69
C ILE A 117 -10.75 9.64 2.92
N ARG A 118 -11.90 10.33 2.92
CA ARG A 118 -12.38 11.09 4.08
C ARG A 118 -13.23 10.21 4.97
N LEU A 119 -13.01 10.28 6.27
CA LEU A 119 -13.70 9.51 7.28
C LEU A 119 -14.58 10.41 8.16
N SER A 120 -15.75 9.91 8.57
CA SER A 120 -16.56 10.51 9.63
C SER A 120 -15.91 10.32 10.99
N ALA A 121 -16.42 11.01 12.02
CA ALA A 121 -15.94 10.86 13.41
C ALA A 121 -16.07 9.42 13.94
N GLU A 122 -16.97 8.62 13.37
CA GLU A 122 -17.19 7.21 13.69
C GLU A 122 -16.38 6.25 12.81
N GLY A 123 -15.56 6.76 11.89
CA GLY A 123 -14.69 5.97 11.01
C GLY A 123 -15.37 5.41 9.76
N TYR A 124 -16.53 5.95 9.37
CA TYR A 124 -17.20 5.59 8.12
C TYR A 124 -16.67 6.41 6.95
N VAL A 125 -16.68 5.84 5.74
CA VAL A 125 -16.28 6.57 4.53
C VAL A 125 -17.35 7.60 4.18
N GLU A 126 -16.99 8.87 4.19
CA GLU A 126 -17.89 9.96 3.77
C GLU A 126 -17.72 10.30 2.28
N ASP A 127 -16.47 10.33 1.82
CA ASP A 127 -16.13 10.67 0.44
C ASP A 127 -14.75 10.12 0.09
N PHE A 128 -14.47 9.96 -1.21
CA PHE A 128 -13.17 9.50 -1.69
C PHE A 128 -12.87 10.01 -3.10
N VAL A 129 -11.57 10.13 -3.39
CA VAL A 129 -11.03 10.41 -4.72
C VAL A 129 -9.98 9.37 -5.05
N MET A 130 -9.83 9.03 -6.33
CA MET A 130 -8.81 8.07 -6.75
C MET A 130 -8.25 8.42 -8.13
N ASN A 131 -6.98 8.05 -8.33
CA ASN A 131 -6.32 8.03 -9.62
C ASN A 131 -5.94 6.59 -9.96
N ASP A 132 -6.68 5.95 -10.85
CA ASP A 132 -6.50 4.57 -11.32
C ASP A 132 -6.14 4.46 -12.81
N LYS A 133 -6.21 5.57 -13.55
CA LYS A 133 -5.94 5.60 -15.00
C LYS A 133 -4.49 5.92 -15.33
N CYS A 134 -3.73 6.46 -14.38
CA CYS A 134 -2.38 6.95 -14.62
C CYS A 134 -1.40 6.39 -13.60
N ALA A 135 -0.36 5.71 -14.09
CA ALA A 135 0.75 5.24 -13.27
C ALA A 135 1.54 6.39 -12.61
N ALA A 136 1.45 7.60 -13.15
CA ALA A 136 2.15 8.74 -12.58
C ALA A 136 1.52 9.10 -11.23
N GLY A 137 2.34 9.15 -10.18
CA GLY A 137 1.86 9.33 -8.80
C GLY A 137 1.71 8.03 -7.99
N THR A 138 2.10 6.87 -8.54
CA THR A 138 1.95 5.56 -7.86
C THR A 138 3.30 4.84 -7.73
N GLY A 139 3.31 3.69 -7.05
CA GLY A 139 4.50 2.84 -6.94
C GLY A 139 5.05 2.39 -8.31
N ARG A 140 4.19 2.16 -9.30
CA ARG A 140 4.60 1.77 -10.67
C ARG A 140 5.45 2.85 -11.34
N PHE A 141 5.17 4.13 -11.09
CA PHE A 141 6.03 5.22 -11.56
C PHE A 141 7.43 5.09 -10.96
N LEU A 142 7.54 4.91 -9.64
CA LEU A 142 8.84 4.74 -8.97
C LEU A 142 9.59 3.50 -9.49
N SER A 143 8.93 2.36 -9.65
CA SER A 143 9.55 1.15 -10.18
C SER A 143 10.10 1.35 -11.60
N ASN A 144 9.35 2.04 -12.47
CA ASN A 144 9.81 2.34 -13.82
C ASN A 144 11.04 3.26 -13.80
N MET A 145 11.04 4.29 -12.95
CA MET A 145 12.18 5.20 -12.81
C MET A 145 13.40 4.50 -12.20
N GLY A 146 13.19 3.59 -11.25
CA GLY A 146 14.26 2.77 -10.68
C GLY A 146 14.98 1.95 -11.73
N ARG A 147 14.22 1.32 -12.62
CA ARG A 147 14.79 0.61 -13.78
C ARG A 147 15.59 1.54 -14.69
N ALA A 148 15.08 2.73 -14.99
CA ALA A 148 15.76 3.71 -15.84
C ALA A 148 17.06 4.25 -15.22
N LEU A 149 17.07 4.44 -13.90
CA LEU A 149 18.23 4.89 -13.12
C LEU A 149 19.23 3.76 -12.82
N GLY A 150 18.83 2.50 -12.98
CA GLY A 150 19.60 1.34 -12.51
C GLY A 150 19.71 1.30 -10.99
N VAL A 151 18.66 1.73 -10.28
CA VAL A 151 18.58 1.78 -8.81
C VAL A 151 17.27 1.11 -8.37
N PRO A 152 17.30 0.08 -7.49
CA PRO A 152 16.09 -0.51 -6.95
C PRO A 152 15.23 0.51 -6.19
N VAL A 153 13.91 0.40 -6.26
CA VAL A 153 12.99 1.37 -5.63
C VAL A 153 13.13 1.39 -4.10
N GLU A 154 13.54 0.26 -3.52
CA GLU A 154 13.84 0.12 -2.09
C GLU A 154 15.01 1.01 -1.66
N GLN A 155 15.86 1.42 -2.61
CA GLN A 155 16.97 2.34 -2.40
C GLN A 155 16.62 3.80 -2.68
N PHE A 156 15.37 4.11 -3.08
CA PHE A 156 14.89 5.49 -3.23
C PHE A 156 14.64 6.16 -1.86
N GLY A 157 15.29 5.70 -0.79
CA GLY A 157 15.14 6.24 0.56
C GLY A 157 16.11 7.39 0.88
N SER A 158 16.65 7.34 2.11
CA SER A 158 17.38 8.40 2.82
C SER A 158 18.40 9.24 2.04
N PRO A 159 19.21 8.72 1.10
CA PRO A 159 20.14 9.57 0.34
C PRO A 159 19.43 10.67 -0.45
N ALA A 160 18.28 10.37 -1.06
CA ALA A 160 17.50 11.31 -1.82
C ALA A 160 16.79 12.36 -0.94
N SER A 161 16.42 12.03 0.30
CA SER A 161 15.74 12.99 1.19
C SER A 161 16.62 14.17 1.62
N ARG A 162 17.94 14.05 1.44
CA ARG A 162 18.93 15.11 1.76
C ARG A 162 19.39 15.90 0.54
N ALA A 163 19.05 15.46 -0.66
CA ALA A 163 19.45 16.13 -1.89
C ALA A 163 18.46 17.24 -2.25
N GLU A 164 18.98 18.32 -2.83
CA GLU A 164 18.15 19.33 -3.47
C GLU A 164 17.44 18.69 -4.68
N PRO A 165 16.10 18.72 -4.74
CA PRO A 165 15.35 18.04 -5.79
C PRO A 165 15.55 18.71 -7.15
N HIS A 166 16.02 17.94 -8.13
CA HIS A 166 15.97 18.39 -9.52
C HIS A 166 14.54 18.31 -10.03
N ARG A 167 14.00 19.40 -10.55
CA ARG A 167 12.62 19.42 -11.04
C ARG A 167 12.44 18.45 -12.21
N ILE A 168 11.45 17.56 -12.08
CA ILE A 168 10.95 16.71 -13.15
C ILE A 168 9.72 17.39 -13.75
N ASN A 169 9.77 17.70 -15.05
CA ASN A 169 8.73 18.47 -15.75
C ASN A 169 7.69 17.56 -16.41
N ALA A 170 8.10 16.35 -16.81
CA ALA A 170 7.24 15.41 -17.49
C ALA A 170 6.11 14.93 -16.57
N MET A 171 4.88 15.11 -17.06
CA MET A 171 3.69 14.62 -16.36
C MET A 171 3.44 13.13 -16.63
N CYS A 172 3.73 12.63 -17.82
CA CYS A 172 3.53 11.23 -18.19
C CYS A 172 4.73 10.38 -17.77
N THR A 173 4.49 9.21 -17.17
CA THR A 173 5.54 8.24 -16.80
C THR A 173 6.49 7.92 -17.94
N VAL A 174 5.98 7.79 -19.17
CA VAL A 174 6.79 7.49 -20.37
C VAL A 174 7.76 8.63 -20.69
N PHE A 175 7.30 9.88 -20.60
CA PHE A 175 8.18 11.03 -20.85
C PHE A 175 9.12 11.32 -19.68
N ALA A 176 8.69 11.02 -18.45
CA ALA A 176 9.54 11.13 -17.27
C ALA A 176 10.73 10.17 -17.35
N GLU A 177 10.54 8.96 -17.90
CA GLU A 177 11.64 8.01 -18.13
C GLU A 177 12.72 8.62 -19.05
N SER A 178 12.31 9.20 -20.17
CA SER A 178 13.23 9.89 -21.09
C SER A 178 13.90 11.12 -20.46
N GLU A 179 13.16 11.93 -19.69
CA GLU A 179 13.71 13.08 -18.97
C GLU A 179 14.77 12.65 -17.96
N VAL A 180 14.48 11.62 -17.16
CA VAL A 180 15.41 11.07 -16.16
C VAL A 180 16.70 10.55 -16.81
N ILE A 181 16.62 9.82 -17.93
CA ILE A 181 17.80 9.36 -18.68
C ILE A 181 18.60 10.55 -19.22
N SER A 182 17.93 11.59 -19.72
CA SER A 182 18.61 12.80 -20.20
C SER A 182 19.36 13.52 -19.08
N LEU A 183 18.74 13.67 -17.90
CA LEU A 183 19.35 14.28 -16.73
C LEU A 183 20.59 13.50 -16.25
N LEU A 184 20.53 12.17 -16.28
CA LEU A 184 21.70 11.33 -15.99
C LEU A 184 22.87 11.61 -16.95
N HIS A 185 22.60 11.69 -18.26
CA HIS A 185 23.64 12.01 -19.25
C HIS A 185 24.20 13.43 -19.11
N GLN A 186 23.40 14.36 -18.57
CA GLN A 186 23.84 15.73 -18.25
C GLN A 186 24.64 15.81 -16.94
N GLY A 187 24.84 14.69 -16.25
CA GLY A 187 25.62 14.62 -15.01
C GLY A 187 24.84 15.03 -13.76
N VAL A 188 23.51 15.15 -13.83
CA VAL A 188 22.69 15.36 -12.64
C VAL A 188 22.77 14.13 -11.74
N SER A 189 23.03 14.34 -10.45
CA SER A 189 23.15 13.24 -9.49
C SER A 189 21.86 12.43 -9.39
N ARG A 190 22.00 11.11 -9.18
CA ARG A 190 20.85 10.22 -8.97
C ARG A 190 19.99 10.67 -7.79
N ASP A 191 20.61 11.11 -6.69
CA ASP A 191 19.90 11.56 -5.51
C ASP A 191 19.03 12.79 -5.78
N ALA A 192 19.54 13.77 -6.54
CA ALA A 192 18.76 14.95 -6.94
C ALA A 192 17.58 14.58 -7.87
N ILE A 193 17.79 13.62 -8.79
CA ILE A 193 16.71 13.11 -9.65
C ILE A 193 15.64 12.41 -8.81
N ILE A 194 16.03 11.50 -7.91
CA ILE A 194 15.11 10.74 -7.05
C ILE A 194 14.31 11.69 -6.14
N ALA A 195 14.97 12.68 -5.53
CA ALA A 195 14.29 13.73 -4.75
C ALA A 195 13.26 14.50 -5.61
N GLY A 196 13.58 14.77 -6.88
CA GLY A 196 12.66 15.32 -7.87
C GLY A 196 11.45 14.44 -8.14
N LEU A 197 11.65 13.12 -8.22
CA LEU A 197 10.59 12.14 -8.42
C LEU A 197 9.65 12.08 -7.21
N HIS A 198 10.19 12.13 -5.99
CA HIS A 198 9.38 12.21 -4.76
C HIS A 198 8.53 13.49 -4.72
N ALA A 199 9.15 14.64 -5.04
CA ALA A 199 8.43 15.91 -5.13
C ALA A 199 7.33 15.89 -6.19
N SER A 200 7.54 15.16 -7.30
CA SER A 200 6.53 14.96 -8.35
C SER A 200 5.33 14.15 -7.85
N ILE A 201 5.56 13.03 -7.15
CA ILE A 201 4.50 12.23 -6.53
C ILE A 201 3.74 13.05 -5.49
N ALA A 202 4.45 13.68 -4.55
CA ALA A 202 3.83 14.45 -3.47
C ALA A 202 2.90 15.55 -4.02
N ARG A 203 3.37 16.34 -4.99
CA ARG A 203 2.55 17.39 -5.62
C ARG A 203 1.29 16.83 -6.27
N ARG A 204 1.39 15.66 -6.90
CA ARG A 204 0.25 14.98 -7.53
C ARG A 204 -0.75 14.49 -6.50
N THR A 205 -0.27 13.86 -5.44
CA THR A 205 -1.11 13.39 -4.34
C THR A 205 -1.86 14.55 -3.70
N VAL A 206 -1.16 15.64 -3.34
CA VAL A 206 -1.77 16.85 -2.77
C VAL A 206 -2.84 17.41 -3.72
N SER A 207 -2.54 17.53 -5.01
CA SER A 207 -3.49 18.04 -6.00
C SER A 207 -4.74 17.15 -6.13
N MET A 208 -4.57 15.83 -6.03
CA MET A 208 -5.67 14.86 -6.10
C MET A 208 -6.59 14.97 -4.88
N VAL A 209 -6.01 15.02 -3.67
CA VAL A 209 -6.79 14.98 -2.41
C VAL A 209 -7.35 16.34 -2.01
N ALA A 210 -6.87 17.44 -2.60
CA ALA A 210 -7.30 18.80 -2.26
C ALA A 210 -8.82 19.00 -2.34
N ALA A 211 -9.51 18.34 -3.27
CA ALA A 211 -10.96 18.45 -3.43
C ALA A 211 -11.76 17.92 -2.23
N LEU A 212 -11.15 17.07 -1.38
CA LEU A 212 -11.80 16.48 -0.21
C LEU A 212 -11.55 17.26 1.09
N ASN A 213 -10.75 18.33 1.06
CA ASN A 213 -10.32 19.09 2.24
C ASN A 213 -9.78 18.17 3.35
N PRO A 214 -8.58 17.57 3.19
CA PRO A 214 -8.04 16.62 4.16
C PRO A 214 -7.93 17.23 5.56
N GLU A 215 -8.35 16.48 6.58
CA GLU A 215 -8.26 16.87 7.98
C GLU A 215 -7.38 15.89 8.77
N PHE A 216 -6.70 16.39 9.81
CA PHE A 216 -5.82 15.58 10.64
C PHE A 216 -6.60 14.83 11.75
N PRO A 217 -6.19 13.61 12.11
CA PRO A 217 -5.00 12.89 11.66
C PRO A 217 -5.16 12.25 10.27
N VAL A 218 -4.13 12.44 9.43
CA VAL A 218 -3.97 11.78 8.13
C VAL A 218 -3.15 10.51 8.30
N VAL A 219 -3.62 9.38 7.77
CA VAL A 219 -2.90 8.09 7.76
C VAL A 219 -2.47 7.76 6.34
N PHE A 220 -1.19 7.42 6.16
CA PHE A 220 -0.66 6.93 4.89
C PHE A 220 -0.64 5.40 4.87
N THR A 221 -1.11 4.78 3.78
CA THR A 221 -1.11 3.31 3.61
C THR A 221 -0.45 2.88 2.29
N GLU A 222 -0.22 1.57 2.17
CA GLU A 222 0.43 0.89 1.03
C GLU A 222 1.94 1.14 0.88
N GLY A 223 2.55 0.46 -0.09
CA GLY A 223 4.00 0.36 -0.23
C GLY A 223 4.73 1.71 -0.33
N VAL A 224 4.14 2.71 -0.99
CA VAL A 224 4.77 4.03 -1.14
C VAL A 224 4.79 4.81 0.19
N ALA A 225 3.90 4.51 1.14
CA ALA A 225 3.90 5.12 2.47
C ALA A 225 5.16 4.78 3.29
N HIS A 226 5.91 3.73 2.93
CA HIS A 226 7.21 3.43 3.55
C HIS A 226 8.32 4.41 3.15
N ASN A 227 8.11 5.23 2.11
CA ASN A 227 9.04 6.28 1.75
C ASN A 227 8.74 7.55 2.54
N SER A 228 9.53 7.78 3.60
CA SER A 228 9.34 8.91 4.51
C SER A 228 9.50 10.28 3.85
N ASP A 229 10.31 10.41 2.79
CA ASP A 229 10.46 11.68 2.07
C ASP A 229 9.18 12.04 1.33
N ILE A 230 8.50 11.06 0.73
CA ILE A 230 7.21 11.28 0.06
C ILE A 230 6.14 11.67 1.07
N THR A 231 6.01 10.95 2.19
CA THR A 231 4.98 11.25 3.20
C THR A 231 5.22 12.60 3.87
N GLN A 232 6.48 12.96 4.15
CA GLN A 232 6.84 14.29 4.70
C GLN A 232 6.55 15.44 3.73
N ARG A 233 6.67 15.23 2.41
CA ARG A 233 6.35 16.26 1.41
C ARG A 233 4.84 16.45 1.18
N ILE A 234 4.02 15.48 1.57
CA ILE A 234 2.55 15.54 1.46
C ILE A 234 1.94 16.14 2.73
N SER A 235 2.53 15.84 3.89
CA SER A 235 2.09 16.30 5.22
C SER A 235 2.32 17.80 5.42
#